data_AF-A0A0Q8VCK1-F1
#
_entry.id   AF-A0A0Q8VCK1-F1
#
_cell.length_a   1.000
_cell.length_b   1.000
_cell.length_c   1.000
_cell.angle_alpha   90.00
_cell.angle_beta   90.00
_cell.angle_gamma   90.00
#
_symmetry.space_group_name_H-M   'P 1'
#
loop_
_entity.id
_entity.type
_entity.pdbx_description
1 polymer ?
#
loop_
_entity_poly.entity_id
_entity_poly.type
_entity_poly.pdbx_seq_one_letter_code
_entity_poly.pdbx_strand_id
1 'polypeptide(L)'
;MARLPHRFVLPIALLAALPALAACGDDSEPTARDEPTSASPTGAPDTSEPAAPTSTPPDLPACADLWVEGEVLASPYAGCLEPDGAVSKSLIGCVNRKVAQHGDDLYAIVGGRIVRAEPNRNHNDVYLDLLASCTG
;
A
#
# COMPACT_ATOMS: atom_id res chain seq x y z
N MET A 1 23.52 43.25 -5.29
CA MET A 1 24.56 43.11 -6.33
C MET A 1 25.71 42.29 -5.74
N ALA A 2 26.37 41.50 -6.59
CA ALA A 2 27.52 40.60 -6.36
C ALA A 2 27.18 39.12 -6.13
N ARG A 3 27.71 38.33 -7.07
CA ARG A 3 27.57 36.90 -7.35
C ARG A 3 28.76 36.14 -6.73
N LEU A 4 28.63 34.84 -6.44
CA LEU A 4 29.58 33.88 -7.01
C LEU A 4 29.02 32.43 -7.04
N PRO A 5 29.01 31.78 -8.22
CA PRO A 5 28.59 30.39 -8.39
C PRO A 5 29.79 29.43 -8.26
N HIS A 6 29.72 28.44 -7.37
CA HIS A 6 30.68 27.33 -7.37
C HIS A 6 30.23 26.25 -8.35
N ARG A 7 30.73 26.42 -9.59
CA ARG A 7 30.84 25.36 -10.58
C ARG A 7 31.96 24.41 -10.15
N PHE A 8 31.64 23.18 -9.79
CA PHE A 8 32.58 22.07 -9.93
C PHE A 8 31.97 21.03 -10.86
N VAL A 9 32.65 20.83 -11.99
CA VAL A 9 32.32 19.92 -13.07
C VAL A 9 32.99 18.57 -12.79
N LEU A 10 32.21 17.49 -13.02
CA LEU A 10 32.49 16.04 -13.17
C LEU A 10 33.88 15.63 -13.74
N PRO A 11 34.37 14.35 -13.67
CA PRO A 11 33.62 13.12 -14.06
C PRO A 11 34.00 11.71 -13.47
N ILE A 12 33.04 10.77 -13.59
CA ILE A 12 33.09 9.35 -14.09
C ILE A 12 34.26 8.41 -13.68
N ALA A 13 33.93 7.24 -13.10
CA ALA A 13 34.55 5.94 -13.48
C ALA A 13 33.80 4.67 -12.98
N LEU A 14 33.38 3.85 -13.95
CA LEU A 14 33.29 2.37 -14.04
C LEU A 14 32.56 1.55 -12.94
N LEU A 15 31.49 0.79 -13.23
CA LEU A 15 31.31 -0.45 -14.04
C LEU A 15 31.53 -1.77 -13.28
N ALA A 16 30.62 -2.73 -13.59
CA ALA A 16 30.66 -4.19 -13.39
C ALA A 16 30.09 -4.73 -12.05
N ALA A 17 29.23 -5.76 -11.97
CA ALA A 17 28.64 -6.65 -12.98
C ALA A 17 27.41 -7.38 -12.35
N LEU A 18 26.36 -7.61 -13.15
CA LEU A 18 25.31 -8.63 -12.89
C LEU A 18 25.66 -9.92 -13.66
N PRO A 19 25.44 -11.09 -13.06
CA PRO A 19 24.62 -12.15 -13.67
C PRO A 19 23.82 -12.93 -12.60
N ALA A 20 22.92 -13.85 -12.85
CA ALA A 20 21.97 -14.20 -13.92
C ALA A 20 21.08 -15.31 -13.31
N LEU A 21 19.84 -15.45 -13.78
CA LEU A 21 18.84 -16.41 -13.31
C LEU A 21 19.30 -17.86 -13.46
N ALA A 22 19.03 -18.69 -12.45
CA ALA A 22 18.94 -20.14 -12.60
C ALA A 22 17.51 -20.57 -12.26
N ALA A 23 16.67 -20.63 -13.30
CA ALA A 23 15.43 -21.39 -13.32
C ALA A 23 15.80 -22.86 -13.58
N CYS A 24 15.41 -23.75 -12.67
CA CYS A 24 15.45 -25.18 -12.90
C CYS A 24 14.01 -25.66 -12.96
N GLY A 25 13.50 -25.78 -14.19
CA GLY A 25 12.36 -26.61 -14.51
C GLY A 25 12.85 -28.03 -14.74
N ASP A 26 12.16 -29.00 -14.17
CA ASP A 26 12.37 -30.42 -14.41
C ASP A 26 11.07 -30.96 -15.03
N ASP A 27 11.20 -31.43 -16.27
CA ASP A 27 10.16 -31.97 -17.13
C ASP A 27 10.59 -33.40 -17.46
N SER A 28 9.76 -34.40 -17.18
CA SER A 28 9.81 -35.73 -17.80
C SER A 28 8.57 -36.56 -17.47
N GLU A 29 7.67 -36.68 -18.45
CA GLU A 29 6.69 -37.78 -18.61
C GLU A 29 7.44 -39.07 -19.04
N PRO A 30 6.86 -40.32 -19.04
CA PRO A 30 5.81 -40.70 -19.99
C PRO A 30 4.90 -41.93 -19.65
N THR A 31 3.93 -42.16 -20.56
CA THR A 31 3.35 -43.45 -21.05
C THR A 31 1.92 -43.91 -20.67
N ALA A 32 1.02 -43.75 -21.67
CA ALA A 32 0.29 -44.80 -22.43
C ALA A 32 -1.08 -45.38 -21.99
N ARG A 33 -2.04 -45.25 -22.95
CA ARG A 33 -3.23 -46.11 -23.32
C ARG A 33 -4.35 -46.25 -22.27
N ASP A 34 -5.64 -46.18 -22.58
CA ASP A 34 -6.44 -46.83 -23.63
C ASP A 34 -7.75 -46.04 -23.92
N GLU A 35 -8.25 -46.10 -25.16
CA GLU A 35 -9.66 -45.85 -25.55
C GLU A 35 -10.39 -47.21 -25.51
N PRO A 36 -11.70 -47.33 -25.16
CA PRO A 36 -12.75 -46.87 -26.09
C PRO A 36 -14.16 -46.52 -25.52
N THR A 37 -14.90 -45.72 -26.30
CA THR A 37 -16.34 -45.87 -26.66
C THR A 37 -17.51 -45.57 -25.68
N SER A 38 -18.34 -44.63 -26.15
CA SER A 38 -19.82 -44.49 -26.10
C SER A 38 -20.60 -43.97 -24.88
N ALA A 39 -21.40 -42.95 -25.22
CA ALA A 39 -22.81 -42.65 -24.89
C ALA A 39 -23.12 -41.63 -23.76
N SER A 40 -23.60 -40.46 -24.21
CA SER A 40 -24.42 -39.43 -23.54
C SER A 40 -25.62 -40.00 -22.75
N PRO A 41 -26.36 -39.23 -21.93
CA PRO A 41 -26.38 -37.77 -21.73
C PRO A 41 -26.31 -37.35 -20.25
N THR A 42 -26.15 -36.06 -19.93
CA THR A 42 -26.81 -35.37 -18.77
C THR A 42 -26.31 -33.93 -18.66
N GLY A 43 -27.27 -33.00 -18.66
CA GLY A 43 -27.21 -31.71 -17.96
C GLY A 43 -26.06 -30.76 -18.31
N ALA A 44 -26.36 -29.71 -19.05
CA ALA A 44 -25.53 -28.50 -19.03
C ALA A 44 -25.30 -28.10 -17.56
N PRO A 45 -24.04 -27.91 -17.11
CA PRO A 45 -23.84 -27.23 -15.85
C PRO A 45 -24.28 -25.78 -16.07
N ASP A 46 -25.31 -25.38 -15.33
CA ASP A 46 -25.65 -23.99 -15.09
C ASP A 46 -24.36 -23.21 -14.92
N THR A 47 -24.03 -22.39 -15.92
CA THR A 47 -22.99 -21.37 -15.81
C THR A 47 -23.53 -20.35 -14.83
N SER A 48 -23.38 -20.65 -13.54
CA SER A 48 -23.51 -19.68 -12.48
C SER A 48 -22.34 -18.74 -12.64
N GLU A 49 -22.54 -17.73 -13.50
CA GLU A 49 -21.70 -16.55 -13.55
C GLU A 49 -21.55 -16.04 -12.11
N PRO A 50 -20.32 -15.87 -11.58
CA PRO A 50 -20.13 -15.31 -10.27
C PRO A 50 -20.82 -13.95 -10.24
N ALA A 51 -21.88 -13.84 -9.43
CA ALA A 51 -22.56 -12.57 -9.22
C ALA A 51 -21.51 -11.55 -8.79
N ALA A 52 -21.29 -10.53 -9.64
CA ALA A 52 -20.39 -9.44 -9.32
C ALA A 52 -20.81 -8.87 -7.95
N PRO A 53 -19.91 -8.76 -6.96
CA PRO A 53 -20.27 -8.19 -5.68
C PRO A 53 -20.70 -6.74 -5.92
N THR A 54 -21.99 -6.47 -5.78
CA THR A 54 -22.56 -5.12 -5.77
C THR A 54 -22.27 -4.49 -4.40
N SER A 55 -20.99 -4.36 -4.07
CA SER A 55 -20.56 -3.61 -2.91
C SER A 55 -20.75 -2.14 -3.22
N THR A 56 -21.86 -1.56 -2.74
CA THR A 56 -22.01 -0.10 -2.69
C THR A 56 -20.78 0.45 -1.95
N PRO A 57 -20.02 1.39 -2.55
CA PRO A 57 -18.85 1.95 -1.89
C PRO A 57 -19.27 2.54 -0.54
N PRO A 58 -18.49 2.33 0.53
CA PRO A 58 -18.76 2.98 1.80
C PRO A 58 -18.77 4.50 1.59
N ASP A 59 -19.72 5.19 2.21
CA ASP A 59 -19.82 6.66 2.19
C ASP A 59 -18.69 7.24 3.06
N LEU A 60 -17.49 7.27 2.48
CA LEU A 60 -16.27 7.78 3.09
C LEU A 60 -15.67 8.85 2.17
N PRO A 61 -15.10 9.92 2.75
CA PRO A 61 -14.40 10.94 1.97
C PRO A 61 -13.13 10.37 1.33
N ALA A 62 -12.67 10.99 0.24
CA ALA A 62 -11.40 10.62 -0.39
C ALA A 62 -10.23 10.95 0.54
N CYS A 63 -9.20 10.10 0.54
CA CYS A 63 -8.02 10.30 1.37
C CYS A 63 -7.30 11.63 1.05
N ALA A 64 -7.24 12.01 -0.23
CA ALA A 64 -6.61 13.25 -0.67
C ALA A 64 -7.30 14.52 -0.11
N ASP A 65 -8.60 14.46 0.16
CA ASP A 65 -9.35 15.60 0.72
C ASP A 65 -9.19 15.72 2.24
N LEU A 66 -8.95 14.59 2.92
CA LEU A 66 -8.76 14.56 4.37
C LEU A 66 -7.31 14.77 4.80
N TRP A 67 -6.35 14.21 4.07
CA TRP A 67 -4.94 14.19 4.46
C TRP A 67 -4.17 15.40 3.95
N VAL A 68 -4.59 16.58 4.38
CA VAL A 68 -3.94 17.85 4.07
C VAL A 68 -3.04 18.27 5.22
N GLU A 69 -1.76 18.50 4.93
CA GLU A 69 -0.78 18.92 5.95
C GLU A 69 -1.20 20.23 6.64
N GLY A 70 -1.08 20.27 7.96
CA GLY A 70 -1.45 21.42 8.79
C GLY A 70 -2.94 21.47 9.18
N GLU A 71 -3.83 20.79 8.45
CA GLU A 71 -5.25 20.70 8.79
C GLU A 71 -5.51 19.80 9.99
N VAL A 72 -6.69 19.92 10.59
CA VAL A 72 -7.10 19.06 11.71
C VAL A 72 -7.78 17.79 11.18
N LEU A 73 -7.25 16.63 11.56
CA LEU A 73 -7.91 15.36 11.27
C LEU A 73 -9.15 15.22 12.15
N ALA A 74 -10.34 15.27 11.53
CA ALA A 74 -11.61 15.26 12.24
C ALA A 74 -11.76 14.04 13.19
N SER A 75 -12.40 14.29 14.34
CA SER A 75 -12.89 13.23 15.23
C SER A 75 -14.41 13.14 15.06
N PRO A 76 -15.00 11.97 14.71
CA PRO A 76 -14.38 10.64 14.61
C PRO A 76 -13.75 10.33 13.24
N TYR A 77 -12.46 9.97 13.20
CA TYR A 77 -11.83 9.44 11.98
C TYR A 77 -12.13 7.95 11.81
N ALA A 78 -12.81 7.59 10.71
CA ALA A 78 -13.23 6.23 10.40
C ALA A 78 -12.37 5.53 9.34
N GLY A 79 -11.49 6.26 8.67
CA GLY A 79 -10.79 5.87 7.44
C GLY A 79 -11.19 6.78 6.28
N CYS A 80 -10.62 6.54 5.11
CA CYS A 80 -10.89 7.29 3.89
C CYS A 80 -10.80 6.37 2.67
N LEU A 81 -11.35 6.81 1.54
CA LEU A 81 -11.33 6.07 0.29
C LEU A 81 -10.09 6.44 -0.53
N GLU A 82 -9.32 5.41 -0.91
CA GLU A 82 -8.19 5.53 -1.83
C GLU A 82 -8.69 5.57 -3.29
N PRO A 83 -7.86 6.01 -4.24
CA PRO A 83 -8.25 6.10 -5.66
C PRO A 83 -8.65 4.75 -6.30
N ASP A 84 -8.16 3.64 -5.77
CA ASP A 84 -8.49 2.28 -6.19
C ASP A 84 -9.79 1.74 -5.54
N GLY A 85 -10.44 2.55 -4.71
CA GLY A 85 -11.65 2.17 -3.96
C GLY A 85 -11.37 1.41 -2.67
N ALA A 86 -10.11 1.21 -2.29
CA ALA A 86 -9.77 0.62 -1.00
C ALA A 86 -10.06 1.60 0.14
N VAL A 87 -10.49 1.07 1.29
CA VAL A 87 -10.63 1.88 2.50
C VAL A 87 -9.32 1.87 3.27
N SER A 88 -8.68 3.02 3.38
CA SER A 88 -7.45 3.22 4.14
C SER A 88 -7.79 3.61 5.58
N LYS A 89 -7.42 2.73 6.51
CA LYS A 89 -7.66 2.90 7.95
C LYS A 89 -6.45 2.44 8.75
N SER A 90 -5.36 3.21 8.65
CA SER A 90 -4.18 2.98 9.49
C SER A 90 -4.32 3.75 10.81
N LEU A 91 -4.61 3.03 11.88
CA LEU A 91 -4.80 3.57 13.24
C LEU A 91 -3.98 2.76 14.24
N ILE A 92 -3.11 3.44 14.99
CA ILE A 92 -2.42 2.90 16.16
C ILE A 92 -3.16 3.37 17.42
N GLY A 93 -3.55 2.41 18.25
CA GLY A 93 -4.14 2.68 19.56
C GLY A 93 -3.06 3.03 20.59
N CYS A 94 -3.32 4.07 21.37
CA CYS A 94 -2.55 4.44 22.56
C CYS A 94 -3.51 4.51 23.75
N VAL A 95 -2.99 4.57 24.98
CA VAL A 95 -3.80 4.50 26.22
C VAL A 95 -5.03 5.42 26.21
N ASN A 96 -4.89 6.68 25.76
CA ASN A 96 -5.98 7.67 25.77
C ASN A 96 -6.21 8.38 24.42
N ARG A 97 -5.62 7.87 23.33
CA ARG A 97 -5.67 8.52 22.02
C ARG A 97 -5.41 7.51 20.90
N LYS A 98 -5.69 7.92 19.67
CA LYS A 98 -5.35 7.14 18.47
C LYS A 98 -4.45 7.98 17.57
N VAL A 99 -3.44 7.35 17.01
CA VAL A 99 -2.57 7.95 15.99
C VAL A 99 -2.98 7.39 14.63
N ALA A 100 -3.48 8.24 13.76
CA ALA A 100 -3.79 7.91 12.38
C ALA A 100 -2.57 8.15 11.48
N GLN A 101 -2.48 7.39 10.40
CA GLN A 101 -1.41 7.48 9.41
C GLN A 101 -1.98 7.42 7.99
N HIS A 102 -1.27 8.04 7.06
CA HIS A 102 -1.54 7.89 5.63
C HIS A 102 -0.24 7.99 4.82
N GLY A 103 -0.12 7.12 3.81
CA GLY A 103 1.12 6.94 3.06
C GLY A 103 2.31 6.62 3.96
N ASP A 104 3.49 7.12 3.60
CA ASP A 104 4.73 7.00 4.39
C ASP A 104 5.10 8.29 5.13
N ASP A 105 4.36 9.37 4.88
CA ASP A 105 4.82 10.71 5.23
C ASP A 105 3.84 11.45 6.13
N LEU A 106 2.57 11.06 6.22
CA LEU A 106 1.58 11.80 7.01
C LEU A 106 1.15 11.03 8.25
N TYR A 107 1.01 11.74 9.35
CA TYR A 107 0.44 11.22 10.59
C TYR A 107 -0.28 12.32 11.38
N ALA A 108 -1.21 11.91 12.23
CA ALA A 108 -1.93 12.80 13.14
C ALA A 108 -2.41 12.04 14.37
N ILE A 109 -2.48 12.72 15.51
CA ILE A 109 -3.37 12.27 16.59
C ILE A 109 -4.80 12.58 16.12
N VAL A 110 -5.75 11.65 16.25
CA VAL A 110 -7.15 11.88 15.85
C VAL A 110 -7.71 13.09 16.63
N GLY A 111 -8.31 14.04 15.91
CA GLY A 111 -8.74 15.34 16.46
C GLY A 111 -7.63 16.40 16.53
N GLY A 112 -6.40 16.06 16.16
CA GLY A 112 -5.24 16.94 16.13
C GLY A 112 -4.81 17.32 14.72
N ARG A 113 -3.72 18.09 14.61
CA ARG A 113 -3.18 18.50 13.31
C ARG A 113 -2.47 17.36 12.58
N ILE A 114 -2.59 17.36 11.27
CA ILE A 114 -1.87 16.50 10.34
C ILE A 114 -0.47 17.05 10.15
N VAL A 115 0.52 16.20 10.36
CA VAL A 115 1.94 16.54 10.30
C VAL A 115 2.59 15.68 9.22
N ARG A 116 3.46 16.30 8.41
CA ARG A 116 4.38 15.60 7.55
C ARG A 116 5.61 15.17 8.33
N ALA A 117 5.93 13.90 8.27
CA ALA A 117 7.17 13.32 8.71
C ALA A 117 8.23 13.50 7.62
N GLU A 118 9.33 14.17 7.98
CA GLU A 118 10.52 14.25 7.15
C GLU A 118 11.65 13.41 7.78
N PRO A 119 12.45 12.67 6.98
CA PRO A 119 12.29 12.44 5.54
C PRO A 119 11.13 11.47 5.20
N ASN A 120 10.69 10.67 6.17
CA ASN A 120 9.47 9.87 6.17
C ASN A 120 9.19 9.45 7.62
N ARG A 121 8.01 8.86 7.84
CA ARG A 121 7.53 8.49 9.17
C ARG A 121 8.43 7.51 9.92
N ASN A 122 9.11 6.59 9.22
CA ASN A 122 9.99 5.59 9.86
C ASN A 122 11.34 6.16 10.29
N HIS A 123 11.66 7.40 9.92
CA HIS A 123 12.91 8.09 10.26
C HIS A 123 12.66 9.44 10.94
N ASN A 124 11.42 9.70 11.35
CA ASN A 124 11.05 10.95 11.99
C ASN A 124 11.01 10.77 13.51
N ASP A 125 11.98 11.36 14.20
CA ASP A 125 12.15 11.19 15.66
C ASP A 125 10.89 11.58 16.44
N VAL A 126 10.19 12.64 16.04
CA VAL A 126 8.94 13.08 16.68
C VAL A 126 7.84 12.03 16.58
N TYR A 127 7.70 11.41 15.41
CA TYR A 127 6.75 10.31 15.23
C TYR A 127 7.14 9.08 16.03
N LEU A 128 8.41 8.70 16.03
CA LEU A 128 8.90 7.52 16.75
C LEU A 128 8.76 7.69 18.27
N ASP A 129 9.05 8.87 18.81
CA ASP A 129 8.81 9.22 20.22
C ASP A 129 7.31 9.17 20.56
N LEU A 130 6.46 9.68 19.66
CA LEU A 130 5.01 9.57 19.80
C LEU A 130 4.58 8.09 19.88
N LEU A 131 5.12 7.21 19.03
CA LEU A 131 4.81 5.78 19.09
C LEU A 131 5.34 5.10 20.35
N ALA A 132 6.56 5.42 20.78
CA ALA A 132 7.14 4.87 22.01
C ALA A 132 6.25 5.18 23.22
N SER A 133 5.63 6.37 23.24
CA SER A 133 4.67 6.74 24.29
C SER A 133 3.36 5.95 24.27
N CYS A 134 3.09 5.17 23.22
CA CYS A 134 1.88 4.35 23.08
C CYS A 134 2.05 2.92 23.61
N THR A 135 3.28 2.41 23.72
CA THR A 135 3.61 1.02 24.11
C THR A 135 4.12 0.91 25.55
N GLY A 136 3.57 1.72 26.46
CA GLY A 136 4.04 1.85 27.86
C GLY A 136 4.26 0.55 28.61
#